data_AF-Q1AMN7-F1
#
_entry.id   AF-Q1AMN7-F1
#
_cell.length_a   1.000
_cell.length_b   1.000
_cell.length_c   1.000
_cell.angle_alpha   90.00
_cell.angle_beta   90.00
_cell.angle_gamma   90.00
#
_symmetry.space_group_name_H-M   'P 1'
#
loop_
_entity.id
_entity.type
_entity.pdbx_description
1 polymer ?
#
loop_
_entity_poly.entity_id
_entity_poly.type
_entity_poly.pdbx_seq_one_letter_code
_entity_poly.pdbx_strand_id
1 'polypeptide(L)'
;GMRICRTDAGNAKAFTCSYHGWAYDIAGKLVNVPFEKEAFCDKKEGDCGFDKAEWGPLQARVATYKGLVFANWDADAPDLETYLGDARPYMDIMLDRTPAGTEAVGGMQKWVIPCNWKFAA
;
A
#
# COMPACT_ATOMS: atom_id res chain seq x y z
N GLY A 1 6.60 -12.94 8.97
CA GLY A 1 5.96 -12.06 7.98
C GLY A 1 5.34 -12.83 6.83
N MET A 2 4.31 -13.64 7.09
CA MET A 2 3.50 -14.26 6.02
C MET A 2 2.80 -13.16 5.20
N ARG A 3 2.61 -13.40 3.89
CA ARG A 3 1.86 -12.47 3.01
C ARG A 3 0.42 -12.34 3.51
N ILE A 4 -0.02 -11.11 3.77
CA ILE A 4 -1.34 -10.81 4.36
C ILE A 4 -2.44 -10.90 3.29
N CYS A 5 -2.35 -10.11 2.21
CA CYS A 5 -3.27 -10.19 1.07
C CYS A 5 -2.71 -11.12 -0.01
N ARG A 6 -3.48 -12.14 -0.40
CA ARG A 6 -3.06 -13.21 -1.33
C ARG A 6 -3.83 -13.20 -2.66
N THR A 7 -4.67 -12.21 -2.87
CA THR A 7 -5.47 -12.04 -4.09
C THR A 7 -4.99 -10.83 -4.87
N ASP A 8 -5.23 -10.83 -6.18
CA ASP A 8 -4.77 -9.76 -7.08
C ASP A 8 -5.57 -8.46 -6.93
N ALA A 9 -6.89 -8.57 -6.72
CA ALA A 9 -7.80 -7.45 -6.51
C ALA A 9 -9.07 -7.94 -5.79
N GLY A 10 -9.84 -7.02 -5.21
CA GLY A 10 -11.10 -7.34 -4.55
C GLY A 10 -11.60 -6.20 -3.65
N ASN A 11 -12.62 -6.51 -2.85
CA ASN A 11 -13.10 -5.64 -1.78
C ASN A 11 -12.93 -6.36 -0.45
N ALA A 12 -12.41 -5.65 0.56
CA ALA A 12 -12.15 -6.21 1.87
C ALA A 12 -12.55 -5.22 2.97
N LYS A 13 -13.04 -5.75 4.09
CA LYS A 13 -13.23 -4.98 5.33
C LYS A 13 -12.04 -5.09 6.28
N ALA A 14 -11.23 -6.15 6.11
CA ALA A 14 -10.01 -6.42 6.86
C ALA A 14 -9.12 -7.38 6.04
N PHE A 15 -7.83 -7.40 6.37
CA PHE A 15 -6.84 -8.32 5.83
C PHE A 15 -6.30 -9.22 6.93
N THR A 16 -6.53 -10.53 6.83
CA THR A 16 -6.15 -11.49 7.88
C THR A 16 -4.97 -12.34 7.45
N CYS A 17 -3.90 -12.31 8.24
CA CYS A 17 -2.75 -13.18 8.06
C CYS A 17 -3.15 -14.65 8.26
N SER A 18 -3.09 -15.44 7.19
CA SER A 18 -3.49 -16.85 7.20
C SER A 18 -2.63 -17.80 8.05
N TYR A 19 -1.55 -17.30 8.67
CA TYR A 19 -0.71 -18.14 9.54
C TYR A 19 -1.21 -18.14 11.00
N HIS A 20 -1.22 -16.98 11.66
CA HIS A 20 -1.59 -16.86 13.08
C HIS A 20 -2.84 -16.01 13.32
N GLY A 21 -3.58 -15.65 12.26
CA GLY A 21 -4.85 -14.95 12.37
C GLY A 21 -4.79 -13.47 12.77
N TRP A 22 -3.60 -12.86 12.83
CA TRP A 22 -3.47 -11.41 13.00
C TRP A 22 -4.23 -10.69 11.89
N ALA A 23 -5.16 -9.82 12.26
CA ALA A 23 -6.01 -9.11 11.32
C ALA A 23 -5.71 -7.61 11.34
N TYR A 24 -5.61 -7.05 10.14
CA TYR A 24 -5.33 -5.65 9.88
C TYR A 24 -6.58 -5.00 9.28
N ASP A 25 -6.85 -3.75 9.65
CA ASP A 25 -7.87 -2.96 8.96
C ASP A 25 -7.38 -2.54 7.55
N ILE A 26 -8.24 -1.84 6.81
CA ILE A 26 -7.89 -1.36 5.46
C ILE A 26 -6.86 -0.23 5.46
N ALA A 27 -6.54 0.36 6.63
CA ALA A 27 -5.49 1.35 6.82
C ALA A 27 -4.15 0.70 7.24
N GLY A 28 -4.11 -0.64 7.31
CA GLY A 28 -2.91 -1.40 7.67
C GLY A 28 -2.64 -1.46 9.18
N LYS A 29 -3.55 -0.99 10.05
CA LYS A 29 -3.35 -1.10 11.50
C LYS A 29 -3.66 -2.52 11.96
N LEU A 30 -2.83 -3.07 12.83
CA LEU A 30 -3.14 -4.33 13.51
C LEU A 30 -4.31 -4.10 14.47
N VAL A 31 -5.46 -4.70 14.20
CA VAL A 31 -6.69 -4.47 14.97
C VAL A 31 -7.15 -5.69 15.75
N ASN A 32 -6.65 -6.88 15.42
CA ASN A 32 -6.99 -8.09 16.13
C ASN A 32 -5.79 -9.06 16.18
N VAL A 33 -5.53 -9.59 17.36
CA VAL A 33 -4.54 -10.63 17.63
C VAL A 33 -5.24 -11.77 18.37
N PRO A 34 -5.36 -12.97 17.76
CA PRO A 34 -5.93 -14.10 18.46
C PRO A 34 -5.16 -14.39 19.76
N PHE A 35 -5.91 -14.65 20.83
CA PHE A 35 -5.40 -14.91 22.17
C PHE A 35 -4.59 -13.76 22.81
N GLU A 36 -4.83 -12.51 22.40
CA GLU A 36 -4.13 -11.36 22.98
C GLU A 36 -4.28 -11.31 24.51
N LYS A 37 -5.51 -11.51 25.00
CA LYS A 37 -5.80 -11.46 26.44
C LYS A 37 -5.11 -12.58 27.22
N GLU A 38 -5.04 -13.77 26.64
CA GLU A 38 -4.52 -14.98 27.29
C GLU A 38 -2.99 -15.11 27.22
N ALA A 39 -2.35 -14.49 26.22
CA ALA A 39 -0.95 -14.74 25.92
C ALA A 39 -0.07 -13.48 25.78
N PHE A 40 -0.65 -12.29 25.61
CA PHE A 40 0.11 -11.06 25.34
C PHE A 40 -0.10 -9.94 26.39
N CYS A 41 -0.94 -10.16 27.40
CA CYS A 41 -1.11 -9.23 28.53
C CYS A 41 -1.35 -9.97 29.86
N ASP A 42 -1.16 -9.29 31.00
CA ASP A 42 -1.47 -9.82 32.34
C ASP A 42 -2.92 -9.48 32.73
N LYS A 43 -3.24 -8.18 32.81
CA LYS A 43 -4.55 -7.68 33.27
C LYS A 43 -5.30 -6.92 32.20
N LYS A 44 -4.60 -6.23 31.29
CA LYS A 44 -5.18 -5.43 30.21
C LYS A 44 -4.21 -5.34 29.02
N GLU A 45 -4.73 -5.20 27.82
CA GLU A 45 -3.92 -4.99 26.61
C GLU A 45 -2.87 -3.88 26.82
N GLY A 46 -1.64 -4.12 26.34
CA GLY A 46 -0.51 -3.19 26.48
C GLY A 46 0.28 -3.27 27.79
N ASP A 47 -0.23 -3.91 28.85
CA ASP A 47 0.44 -3.87 30.17
C ASP A 47 1.71 -4.72 30.30
N CYS A 48 1.92 -5.66 29.37
CA CYS A 48 3.12 -6.48 29.26
C CYS A 48 4.04 -6.04 28.09
N GLY A 49 3.89 -4.81 27.59
CA GLY A 49 4.75 -4.25 26.53
C GLY A 49 4.41 -4.69 25.11
N PHE A 50 3.27 -5.34 24.90
CA PHE A 50 2.71 -5.61 23.58
C PHE A 50 1.62 -4.59 23.24
N ASP A 51 1.90 -3.68 22.32
CA ASP A 51 0.89 -2.76 21.75
C ASP A 51 0.73 -3.02 20.25
N LYS A 52 -0.49 -3.38 19.83
CA LYS A 52 -0.83 -3.59 18.41
C LYS A 52 -0.43 -2.41 17.52
N ALA A 53 -0.45 -1.18 18.04
CA ALA A 53 -0.11 0.03 17.29
C ALA A 53 1.34 0.02 16.76
N GLU A 54 2.25 -0.72 17.39
CA GLU A 54 3.67 -0.80 17.03
C GLU A 54 3.97 -1.87 15.97
N TRP A 55 3.01 -2.77 15.69
CA TRP A 55 3.23 -3.95 14.84
C TRP A 55 2.47 -3.89 13.50
N GLY A 56 2.26 -2.68 12.98
CA GLY A 56 1.78 -2.47 11.61
C GLY A 56 2.86 -2.75 10.55
N PRO A 57 2.49 -3.13 9.31
CA PRO A 57 3.43 -3.19 8.21
C PRO A 57 3.92 -1.78 7.85
N LEU A 58 5.14 -1.69 7.30
CA LEU A 58 5.73 -0.43 6.84
C LEU A 58 4.79 0.30 5.87
N GLN A 59 4.60 1.60 6.11
CA GLN A 59 3.76 2.47 5.28
C GLN A 59 4.61 3.25 4.27
N ALA A 60 4.04 3.50 3.09
CA ALA A 60 4.60 4.42 2.10
C ALA A 60 3.82 5.73 2.09
N ARG A 61 4.48 6.83 1.71
CA ARG A 61 3.79 8.06 1.28
C ARG A 61 3.09 7.77 -0.04
N VAL A 62 1.86 8.23 -0.18
CA VAL A 62 1.04 8.03 -1.39
C VAL A 62 0.62 9.40 -1.92
N ALA A 63 0.78 9.59 -3.23
CA ALA A 63 0.33 10.79 -3.92
C ALA A 63 -0.30 10.39 -5.27
N THR A 64 -1.23 11.21 -5.76
CA THR A 64 -1.86 11.00 -7.05
C THR A 64 -1.50 12.12 -8.01
N TYR A 65 -1.41 11.79 -9.30
CA TYR A 65 -1.29 12.76 -10.37
C TYR A 65 -2.24 12.37 -11.51
N LYS A 66 -3.34 13.12 -11.63
CA LYS A 66 -4.35 12.99 -12.70
C LYS A 66 -4.80 11.54 -12.97
N GLY A 67 -5.10 10.81 -11.90
CA GLY A 67 -5.59 9.42 -11.94
C GLY A 67 -4.51 8.35 -11.70
N LEU A 68 -3.23 8.68 -11.88
CA LEU A 68 -2.13 7.77 -11.55
C LEU A 68 -1.82 7.81 -10.05
N VAL A 69 -1.55 6.64 -9.45
CA VAL A 69 -1.17 6.50 -8.03
C VAL A 69 0.34 6.21 -7.95
N PHE A 70 1.08 7.05 -7.23
CA PHE A 70 2.50 6.88 -6.95
C PHE A 70 2.73 6.68 -5.45
N ALA A 71 3.82 5.97 -5.11
CA ALA A 71 4.21 5.73 -3.72
C ALA A 71 5.72 5.89 -3.53
N ASN A 72 6.13 6.37 -2.35
CA ASN A 72 7.53 6.52 -1.97
C ASN A 72 7.74 6.13 -0.50
N TRP A 73 8.80 5.39 -0.21
CA TRP A 73 9.16 4.97 1.16
C TRP A 73 9.88 6.07 1.94
N ASP A 74 10.61 6.94 1.24
CA ASP A 74 11.44 7.95 1.86
C ASP A 74 10.60 9.13 2.37
N ALA A 75 10.65 9.36 3.68
CA ALA A 75 9.93 10.45 4.33
C ALA A 75 10.47 11.83 3.95
N ASP A 76 11.77 11.91 3.62
CA ASP A 76 12.48 13.16 3.36
C ASP A 76 12.56 13.47 1.85
N ALA A 77 12.09 12.55 1.00
CA ALA A 77 12.03 12.79 -0.45
C ALA A 77 11.10 13.97 -0.80
N PRO A 78 11.36 14.68 -1.91
CA PRO A 78 10.45 15.69 -2.44
C PRO A 78 9.03 15.14 -2.64
N ASP A 79 8.03 16.02 -2.65
CA ASP A 79 6.68 15.65 -3.06
C ASP A 79 6.65 15.25 -4.56
N LEU A 80 5.56 14.61 -4.97
CA LEU A 80 5.42 14.05 -6.32
C LEU A 80 5.52 15.13 -7.40
N GLU A 81 4.91 16.30 -7.21
CA GLU A 81 4.92 17.34 -8.24
C GLU A 81 6.30 17.97 -8.39
N THR A 82 7.01 18.17 -7.28
CA THR A 82 8.41 18.60 -7.29
C THR A 82 9.29 17.58 -8.00
N TYR A 83 9.09 16.28 -7.75
CA TYR A 83 9.84 15.21 -8.44
C TYR A 83 9.55 15.17 -9.95
N LEU A 84 8.29 15.31 -10.36
CA LEU A 84 7.91 15.31 -11.78
C LEU A 84 8.39 16.57 -12.52
N GLY A 85 8.49 17.70 -11.81
CA GLY A 85 9.03 18.94 -12.35
C GLY A 85 8.37 19.35 -13.67
N ASP A 86 9.19 19.66 -14.66
CA ASP A 86 8.76 20.12 -15.99
C ASP A 86 8.33 18.99 -16.93
N ALA A 87 8.33 17.72 -16.48
CA ALA A 87 7.78 16.61 -17.25
C ALA A 87 6.24 16.60 -17.26
N ARG A 88 5.61 17.29 -16.30
CA ARG A 88 4.15 17.32 -16.09
C ARG A 88 3.35 17.68 -17.37
N PRO A 89 3.66 18.76 -18.12
CA PRO A 89 2.93 19.09 -19.34
C PRO A 89 2.96 17.99 -20.40
N TYR A 90 4.02 17.17 -20.44
CA TYR A 90 4.11 16.05 -21.39
C TYR A 90 3.20 14.89 -20.98
N MET A 91 3.04 14.65 -19.67
CA MET A 91 2.11 13.65 -19.14
C MET A 91 0.65 14.07 -19.39
N ASP A 92 0.37 15.38 -19.28
CA ASP A 92 -0.96 15.97 -19.45
C ASP A 92 -1.55 15.74 -20.84
N ILE A 93 -0.71 15.57 -21.87
CA ILE A 93 -1.15 15.22 -23.23
C ILE A 93 -2.03 13.96 -23.24
N MET A 94 -1.78 13.03 -22.32
CA MET A 94 -2.57 11.82 -22.14
C MET A 94 -3.57 11.96 -20.98
N LEU A 95 -3.12 12.48 -19.83
CA LEU A 95 -3.86 12.37 -18.58
C LEU A 95 -4.90 13.49 -18.36
N ASP A 96 -4.77 14.63 -19.05
CA ASP A 96 -5.58 15.82 -18.80
C ASP A 96 -6.34 16.33 -20.03
N ARG A 97 -6.72 15.41 -20.91
CA ARG A 97 -7.40 15.75 -22.17
C ARG A 97 -8.85 16.21 -21.99
N THR A 98 -9.42 15.93 -20.83
CA THR A 98 -10.83 16.21 -20.51
C THR A 98 -11.00 16.37 -19.00
N PRO A 99 -11.95 17.21 -18.54
CA PRO A 99 -12.33 17.30 -17.13
C PRO A 99 -12.82 15.97 -16.53
N ALA A 100 -13.23 15.01 -17.36
CA ALA A 100 -13.64 13.68 -16.91
C ALA A 100 -12.46 12.79 -16.45
N GLY A 101 -11.22 13.19 -16.73
CA GLY A 101 -10.02 12.39 -16.47
C GLY A 101 -9.93 11.14 -17.35
N THR A 102 -9.17 10.15 -16.88
CA THR A 102 -8.96 8.87 -17.56
C THR A 102 -9.41 7.70 -16.67
N GLU A 103 -9.87 6.62 -17.30
CA GLU A 103 -10.15 5.36 -16.63
C GLU A 103 -9.28 4.23 -17.20
N ALA A 104 -8.95 3.25 -16.35
CA ALA A 104 -8.26 2.05 -16.79
C ALA A 104 -9.28 1.00 -17.24
N VAL A 105 -9.12 0.49 -18.46
CA VAL A 105 -9.87 -0.69 -18.90
C VAL A 105 -9.47 -1.88 -18.03
N GLY A 106 -10.46 -2.64 -17.56
CA GLY A 106 -10.23 -3.75 -16.66
C GLY A 106 -9.29 -4.82 -17.25
N GLY A 107 -8.42 -5.36 -16.41
CA GLY A 107 -7.48 -6.43 -16.75
C GLY A 107 -6.04 -5.94 -16.84
N MET A 108 -5.16 -6.55 -16.03
CA MET A 108 -3.73 -6.23 -16.04
C MET A 108 -2.94 -7.40 -16.61
N GLN A 109 -2.36 -7.18 -17.80
CA GLN A 109 -1.49 -8.16 -18.43
C GLN A 109 -0.14 -8.19 -17.68
N LYS A 110 0.30 -9.38 -17.28
CA LYS A 110 1.56 -9.61 -16.55
C LYS A 110 2.37 -10.68 -17.28
N TRP A 111 3.65 -10.41 -17.54
CA TRP A 111 4.59 -11.36 -18.14
C TRP A 111 6.01 -11.10 -17.65
N VAL A 112 6.93 -12.03 -17.92
CA VAL A 112 8.34 -11.95 -17.47
C VAL A 112 9.26 -11.82 -18.67
N ILE A 113 10.12 -10.81 -18.67
CA ILE A 113 11.23 -10.65 -19.61
C ILE A 113 12.54 -10.73 -18.80
N PRO A 114 13.45 -11.67 -19.09
CA PRO A 114 14.69 -11.84 -18.34
C PRO A 114 15.76 -10.82 -18.78
N CYS A 115 15.51 -9.53 -18.58
CA CYS A 115 16.45 -8.45 -18.86
C CYS A 115 16.54 -7.45 -17.71
N ASN A 116 17.51 -6.53 -17.76
CA ASN A 116 17.58 -5.43 -16.79
C ASN A 116 16.49 -4.38 -17.09
N TRP A 117 15.81 -3.89 -16.06
CA TRP A 117 14.72 -2.92 -16.18
C TRP A 117 15.14 -1.60 -16.88
N LYS A 118 16.42 -1.22 -16.81
CA LYS A 118 16.94 0.00 -17.47
C LYS A 118 16.90 -0.04 -19.00
N PHE A 119 16.73 -1.22 -19.62
CA PHE A 119 16.59 -1.30 -21.08
C PHE A 119 15.18 -0.93 -21.57
N ALA A 120 14.17 -1.03 -20.70
CA ALA A 120 12.77 -0.75 -21.05
C ALA A 120 12.32 0.67 -20.62
N ALA A 121 12.94 1.22 -19.57
CA ALA A 121 12.73 2.59 -19.11
C ALA A 121 13.37 3.61 -20.05
#